data_AF-A0A2G4F3I0-F1
#
_entry.id   AF-A0A2G4F3I0-F1
#
_cell.length_a   1.000
_cell.length_b   1.000
_cell.length_c   1.000
_cell.angle_alpha   90.00
_cell.angle_beta   90.00
_cell.angle_gamma   90.00
#
_symmetry.space_group_name_H-M   'P 1'
#
loop_
_entity.id
_entity.type
_entity.pdbx_description
1 polymer ?
#
loop_
_entity_poly.entity_id
_entity_poly.type
_entity_poly.pdbx_seq_one_letter_code
_entity_poly.pdbx_strand_id
1 'polypeptide(L)'
;MIPKEDLFTEAAKNWDLERLYQAFAEAKRQISPRSRRGLTETEKLYLRGLLSGCSPAEIARQLLQTSKSAEVYLCKTLYQYVKKIADVPNEPVGNWRNICDRLQEAGYQTQSSVKAKLSSSLPIDALVKIVDMGFENQNTLTIDINIRLEFPSTSETPKTEDLDKKD
;
A
#
# COMPACT_ATOMS: atom_id res chain seq x y z
N MET A 1 -19.43 -22.41 11.62
CA MET A 1 -18.77 -22.30 10.29
C MET A 1 -18.89 -20.84 9.88
N ILE A 2 -17.79 -20.09 9.81
CA ILE A 2 -17.86 -18.67 9.43
C ILE A 2 -18.14 -18.61 7.92
N PRO A 3 -19.18 -17.87 7.48
CA PRO A 3 -19.47 -17.72 6.06
C PRO A 3 -18.27 -17.09 5.35
N LYS A 4 -17.94 -17.64 4.18
CA LYS A 4 -16.75 -17.24 3.41
C LYS A 4 -16.74 -15.75 3.04
N GLU A 5 -17.92 -15.13 2.98
CA GLU A 5 -18.10 -13.70 2.74
C GLU A 5 -17.63 -12.81 3.90
N ASP A 6 -17.59 -13.35 5.13
CA ASP A 6 -17.21 -12.64 6.36
C ASP A 6 -15.71 -12.79 6.68
N LEU A 7 -15.00 -13.66 5.94
CA LEU A 7 -13.56 -13.79 6.04
C LEU A 7 -12.90 -12.54 5.46
N PHE A 8 -11.88 -12.04 6.16
CA PHE A 8 -11.06 -10.91 5.71
C PHE A 8 -11.85 -9.60 5.56
N THR A 9 -12.84 -9.37 6.43
CA THR A 9 -13.59 -8.09 6.51
C THR A 9 -12.70 -6.89 6.82
N GLU A 10 -11.52 -7.12 7.39
CA GLU A 10 -10.50 -6.09 7.63
C GLU A 10 -10.00 -5.45 6.33
N ALA A 11 -9.88 -6.23 5.24
CA ALA A 11 -9.57 -5.65 3.92
C ALA A 11 -10.63 -4.66 3.45
N ALA A 12 -11.92 -4.89 3.75
CA ALA A 12 -12.99 -3.97 3.36
C ALA A 12 -12.94 -2.63 4.10
N LYS A 13 -12.28 -2.58 5.27
CA LYS A 13 -12.14 -1.37 6.08
C LYS A 13 -10.99 -0.49 5.60
N ASN A 14 -9.92 -1.09 5.10
CA ASN A 14 -8.69 -0.39 4.75
C ASN A 14 -8.52 -0.21 3.23
N TRP A 15 -9.31 -0.87 2.38
CA TRP A 15 -9.11 -0.89 0.93
C TRP A 15 -10.39 -0.67 0.13
N ASP A 16 -10.24 -0.02 -1.02
CA ASP A 16 -11.33 0.25 -1.95
C ASP A 16 -11.61 -1.00 -2.78
N LEU A 17 -12.33 -1.94 -2.17
CA LEU A 17 -12.62 -3.25 -2.77
C LEU A 17 -13.35 -3.13 -4.11
N GLU A 18 -14.25 -2.15 -4.26
CA GLU A 18 -14.96 -1.94 -5.53
C GLU A 18 -13.98 -1.61 -6.67
N ARG A 19 -13.10 -0.63 -6.44
CA ARG A 19 -12.11 -0.16 -7.41
C ARG A 19 -11.06 -1.24 -7.69
N LEU A 20 -10.67 -2.00 -6.67
CA LEU A 20 -9.79 -3.16 -6.81
C LEU A 20 -10.43 -4.27 -7.62
N TYR A 21 -11.69 -4.63 -7.35
CA TYR A 21 -12.38 -5.66 -8.14
C TYR A 21 -12.54 -5.25 -9.60
N GLN A 22 -12.78 -3.96 -9.88
CA GLN A 22 -12.81 -3.46 -11.25
C GLN A 22 -11.43 -3.55 -11.93
N ALA A 23 -10.37 -3.08 -11.26
CA ALA A 23 -9.00 -3.13 -11.80
C ALA A 23 -8.54 -4.57 -12.06
N PHE A 24 -8.81 -5.49 -11.12
CA PHE A 24 -8.51 -6.90 -11.30
C PHE A 24 -9.38 -7.56 -12.38
N ALA A 25 -10.65 -7.15 -12.53
CA ALA A 25 -11.51 -7.70 -13.59
C ALA A 25 -11.02 -7.26 -14.97
N GLU A 26 -10.56 -6.01 -15.09
CA GLU A 26 -9.94 -5.52 -16.30
C GLU A 26 -8.62 -6.24 -16.61
N ALA A 27 -7.75 -6.39 -15.62
CA ALA A 27 -6.50 -7.15 -15.76
C ALA A 27 -6.75 -8.60 -16.20
N LYS A 28 -7.76 -9.26 -15.60
CA LYS A 28 -8.19 -10.60 -16.00
C LYS A 28 -8.69 -10.65 -17.44
N ARG A 29 -9.48 -9.65 -17.87
CA ARG A 29 -9.96 -9.53 -19.25
C ARG A 29 -8.81 -9.36 -20.25
N GLN A 30 -7.76 -8.63 -19.88
CA GLN A 30 -6.56 -8.49 -20.70
C GLN A 30 -5.75 -9.80 -20.82
N ILE A 31 -5.59 -10.54 -19.71
CA ILE A 31 -4.83 -11.80 -19.69
C ILE A 31 -5.61 -12.94 -20.35
N SER A 32 -6.93 -12.94 -20.21
CA SER A 32 -7.81 -13.98 -20.74
C SER A 32 -8.99 -13.34 -21.45
N PRO A 33 -8.90 -13.07 -22.77
CA PRO A 33 -9.97 -12.42 -23.53
C PRO A 33 -11.27 -13.25 -23.59
N ARG A 34 -11.22 -14.56 -23.30
CA ARG A 34 -12.41 -15.41 -23.12
C ARG A 34 -13.11 -15.23 -21.76
N SER A 35 -12.43 -14.68 -20.77
CA SER A 35 -12.99 -14.45 -19.44
C SER A 35 -13.73 -13.12 -19.41
N ARG A 36 -14.94 -13.11 -19.99
CA ARG A 36 -15.88 -11.96 -19.91
C ARG A 36 -16.57 -11.85 -18.55
N ARG A 37 -16.51 -12.89 -17.73
CA ARG A 37 -16.97 -12.86 -16.33
C ARG A 37 -15.85 -12.28 -15.49
N GLY A 38 -16.15 -11.26 -14.68
CA GLY A 38 -15.18 -10.58 -13.81
C GLY A 38 -14.54 -11.49 -12.75
N LEU A 39 -14.21 -10.95 -11.59
CA LEU A 39 -13.64 -11.77 -10.51
C LEU A 39 -14.68 -12.75 -9.98
N THR A 40 -14.30 -14.02 -9.91
CA THR A 40 -15.03 -15.06 -9.18
C THR A 40 -14.95 -14.80 -7.68
N GLU A 41 -15.90 -15.36 -6.93
CA GLU A 41 -15.96 -15.22 -5.47
C GLU A 41 -14.68 -15.73 -4.80
N THR A 42 -14.10 -16.81 -5.32
CA THR A 42 -12.80 -17.32 -4.89
C THR A 42 -11.69 -16.28 -5.07
N GLU A 43 -11.58 -15.66 -6.26
CA GLU A 43 -10.57 -14.63 -6.51
C GLU A 43 -10.74 -13.43 -5.58
N LYS A 44 -11.99 -12.98 -5.36
CA LYS A 44 -12.29 -11.89 -4.43
C LYS A 44 -11.84 -12.24 -3.01
N LEU A 45 -12.07 -13.47 -2.59
CA LEU A 45 -11.73 -13.93 -1.25
C LEU A 45 -10.21 -14.01 -1.04
N TYR A 46 -9.47 -14.59 -1.98
CA TYR A 46 -8.01 -14.57 -1.93
C TYR A 46 -7.44 -13.15 -1.97
N LEU A 47 -8.05 -12.25 -2.75
CA LEU A 47 -7.66 -10.85 -2.80
C LEU A 47 -7.88 -10.17 -1.44
N ARG A 48 -9.04 -10.33 -0.81
CA ARG A 48 -9.30 -9.80 0.54
C ARG A 48 -8.31 -10.37 1.57
N GLY A 49 -7.97 -11.65 1.48
CA GLY A 49 -6.96 -12.26 2.34
C GLY A 49 -5.60 -11.57 2.21
N LEU A 50 -5.17 -11.33 0.98
CA LEU A 50 -3.90 -10.65 0.70
C LEU A 50 -3.91 -9.19 1.20
N LEU A 51 -5.00 -8.47 0.95
CA LEU A 51 -5.19 -7.08 1.37
C LEU A 51 -5.30 -6.92 2.89
N SER A 52 -5.78 -7.94 3.60
CA SER A 52 -5.81 -7.97 5.07
C SER A 52 -4.42 -8.22 5.69
N GLY A 53 -3.37 -8.33 4.87
CA GLY A 53 -2.01 -8.60 5.35
C GLY A 53 -1.78 -10.08 5.70
N CYS A 54 -2.68 -10.98 5.34
CA CYS A 54 -2.50 -12.41 5.60
C CYS A 54 -1.50 -13.01 4.61
N SER A 55 -0.62 -13.87 5.12
CA SER A 55 0.31 -14.63 4.28
C SER A 55 -0.45 -15.70 3.47
N PRO A 56 0.08 -16.16 2.31
CA PRO A 56 -0.53 -17.24 1.53
C PRO A 56 -0.85 -18.49 2.37
N ALA A 57 0.00 -18.81 3.35
CA ALA A 57 -0.22 -19.90 4.29
C ALA A 57 -1.41 -19.67 5.25
N GLU A 58 -1.61 -18.45 5.72
CA GLU A 58 -2.74 -18.05 6.57
C GLU A 58 -4.05 -18.09 5.80
N ILE A 59 -4.04 -17.57 4.56
CA ILE A 59 -5.18 -17.62 3.65
C ILE A 59 -5.55 -19.08 3.37
N ALA A 60 -4.57 -19.95 3.13
CA ALA A 60 -4.79 -21.39 2.93
C ALA A 60 -5.45 -22.04 4.15
N ARG A 61 -4.97 -21.72 5.36
CA ARG A 61 -5.55 -22.22 6.61
C ARG A 61 -7.02 -21.82 6.75
N GLN A 62 -7.36 -20.57 6.47
CA GLN A 62 -8.76 -20.11 6.52
C GLN A 62 -9.62 -20.72 5.41
N LEU A 63 -9.06 -20.99 4.24
CA LEU A 63 -9.74 -21.64 3.13
C LEU A 63 -9.80 -23.17 3.23
N LEU A 64 -9.28 -23.77 4.30
CA LEU A 64 -9.14 -25.22 4.47
C LEU A 64 -8.40 -25.88 3.29
N GLN A 65 -7.38 -25.18 2.79
CA GLN A 65 -6.50 -25.60 1.70
C GLN A 65 -5.07 -25.79 2.20
N THR A 66 -4.25 -26.53 1.45
CA THR A 66 -2.81 -26.61 1.73
C THR A 66 -2.12 -25.32 1.31
N SER A 67 -1.16 -24.85 2.12
CA SER A 67 -0.39 -23.62 1.86
C SER A 67 0.23 -23.61 0.47
N LYS A 68 0.68 -24.77 -0.01
CA LYS A 68 1.27 -24.95 -1.33
C LYS A 68 0.26 -24.73 -2.47
N SER A 69 -0.99 -25.17 -2.30
CA SER A 69 -2.05 -24.95 -3.29
C SER A 69 -2.46 -23.49 -3.36
N ALA A 70 -2.60 -22.82 -2.21
CA ALA A 70 -2.90 -21.40 -2.13
C ALA A 70 -1.79 -20.53 -2.75
N GLU A 71 -0.53 -20.84 -2.45
CA GLU A 71 0.63 -20.14 -3.01
C GLU A 71 0.71 -20.30 -4.53
N VAL A 72 0.59 -21.53 -5.04
CA VAL A 72 0.57 -21.78 -6.48
C VAL A 72 -0.59 -21.05 -7.16
N TYR A 73 -1.77 -21.04 -6.54
CA TYR A 73 -2.93 -20.31 -7.06
C TYR A 73 -2.68 -18.80 -7.10
N LEU A 74 -2.20 -18.20 -6.00
CA LEU A 74 -1.85 -16.78 -5.91
C LEU A 74 -0.82 -16.38 -6.96
N CYS A 75 0.27 -17.14 -7.08
CA CYS A 75 1.34 -16.89 -8.06
C CYS A 75 0.86 -17.01 -9.51
N LYS A 76 -0.04 -17.96 -9.82
CA LYS A 76 -0.55 -18.17 -11.18
C LYS A 76 -1.68 -17.22 -11.57
N THR A 77 -2.43 -16.69 -10.60
CA THR A 77 -3.64 -15.89 -10.88
C THR A 77 -3.49 -14.45 -10.41
N LEU A 78 -3.60 -14.20 -9.10
CA LEU A 78 -3.60 -12.85 -8.53
C LEU A 78 -2.32 -12.08 -8.83
N TYR A 79 -1.16 -12.71 -8.81
CA TYR A 79 0.10 -12.03 -9.11
C TYR A 79 0.17 -11.59 -10.57
N GLN A 80 -0.42 -12.36 -11.49
CA GLN A 80 -0.52 -11.97 -12.91
C GLN A 80 -1.43 -10.75 -13.07
N TYR A 81 -2.54 -10.71 -12.35
CA TYR A 81 -3.46 -9.57 -12.36
C TYR A 81 -2.80 -8.31 -11.80
N VAL A 82 -2.13 -8.43 -10.65
CA VAL A 82 -1.37 -7.32 -10.04
C VAL A 82 -0.30 -6.81 -10.98
N LYS A 83 0.43 -7.70 -11.65
CA LYS A 83 1.48 -7.30 -12.61
C LYS A 83 0.93 -6.44 -13.74
N LYS A 84 -0.32 -6.68 -14.16
CA LYS A 84 -1.02 -5.85 -15.16
C LYS A 84 -1.53 -4.54 -14.59
N ILE A 85 -2.05 -4.54 -13.37
CA ILE A 85 -2.58 -3.32 -12.73
C ILE A 85 -1.45 -2.35 -12.37
N ALA A 86 -0.33 -2.88 -11.87
CA ALA A 86 0.82 -2.08 -11.46
C ALA A 86 1.71 -1.62 -12.64
N ASP A 87 1.39 -2.02 -13.87
CA ASP A 87 2.16 -1.73 -15.10
C ASP A 87 3.68 -1.97 -14.96
N VAL A 88 4.10 -2.97 -14.16
CA VAL A 88 5.51 -3.32 -13.99
C VAL A 88 5.80 -4.63 -14.72
N PRO A 89 6.29 -4.58 -15.97
CA PRO A 89 6.42 -5.77 -16.81
C PRO A 89 7.54 -6.71 -16.39
N ASN A 90 8.49 -6.31 -15.53
CA ASN A 90 9.74 -7.05 -15.40
C ASN A 90 10.29 -7.30 -13.98
N GLU A 91 9.61 -6.84 -12.93
CA GLU A 91 10.10 -7.10 -11.57
C GLU A 91 9.43 -8.36 -10.99
N PRO A 92 10.19 -9.29 -10.40
CA PRO A 92 9.59 -10.43 -9.73
C PRO A 92 8.69 -9.90 -8.62
N VAL A 93 7.41 -10.28 -8.70
CA VAL A 93 6.42 -10.09 -7.64
C VAL A 93 6.75 -11.10 -6.52
N GLY A 94 7.98 -11.05 -6.02
CA GLY A 94 8.58 -12.09 -5.18
C GLY A 94 8.04 -12.10 -3.75
N ASN A 95 7.28 -11.08 -3.37
CA ASN A 95 6.70 -11.00 -2.04
C ASN A 95 5.29 -10.42 -2.12
N TRP A 96 4.30 -11.13 -1.57
CA TRP A 96 2.91 -10.67 -1.49
C TRP A 96 2.79 -9.31 -0.78
N ARG A 97 3.74 -9.00 0.13
CA ARG A 97 3.83 -7.68 0.77
C ARG A 97 4.11 -6.55 -0.21
N ASN A 98 4.94 -6.80 -1.23
CA ASN A 98 5.22 -5.81 -2.28
C ASN A 98 3.98 -5.53 -3.14
N ILE A 99 3.08 -6.51 -3.27
CA ILE A 99 1.79 -6.31 -3.96
C ILE A 99 0.93 -5.31 -3.21
N CYS A 100 0.79 -5.51 -1.90
CA CYS A 100 0.06 -4.57 -1.05
C CYS A 100 0.68 -3.17 -1.14
N ASP A 101 2.01 -3.06 -1.02
CA ASP A 101 2.70 -1.78 -1.12
C ASP A 101 2.41 -1.07 -2.46
N ARG A 102 2.49 -1.79 -3.58
CA ARG A 102 2.16 -1.22 -4.91
C ARG A 102 0.70 -0.83 -5.08
N LEU A 103 -0.24 -1.64 -4.57
CA LEU A 103 -1.67 -1.29 -4.61
C LEU A 103 -1.94 -0.05 -3.74
N GLN A 104 -1.20 0.10 -2.64
CA GLN A 104 -1.24 1.29 -1.80
C GLN A 104 -0.66 2.50 -2.55
N GLU A 105 0.50 2.37 -3.20
CA GLU A 105 1.10 3.44 -4.02
C GLU A 105 0.19 3.86 -5.19
N ALA A 106 -0.55 2.92 -5.79
CA ALA A 106 -1.53 3.20 -6.83
C ALA A 106 -2.83 3.85 -6.30
N GLY A 107 -2.93 4.10 -4.98
CA GLY A 107 -4.05 4.81 -4.38
C GLY A 107 -5.33 3.97 -4.30
N TYR A 108 -5.22 2.65 -4.16
CA TYR A 108 -6.37 1.77 -3.92
C TYR A 108 -6.68 1.56 -2.43
N GLN A 109 -5.88 2.11 -1.53
CA GLN A 109 -6.10 2.02 -0.09
C GLN A 109 -7.07 3.13 0.35
N THR A 110 -8.16 2.75 1.01
CA THR A 110 -9.15 3.68 1.57
C THR A 110 -8.56 4.22 2.87
N GLN A 111 -7.77 5.30 2.76
CA GLN A 111 -7.24 6.13 3.84
C GLN A 111 -7.22 5.50 5.24
N SER A 112 -6.13 4.82 5.59
CA SER A 112 -5.53 4.98 6.92
C SER A 112 -4.07 4.55 6.90
N SER A 113 -3.25 5.35 6.23
CA SER A 113 -2.07 5.83 6.92
C SER A 113 -1.86 7.28 6.50
N VAL A 114 -2.07 8.21 7.42
CA VAL A 114 -1.16 9.33 7.53
C VAL A 114 0.18 8.74 8.01
N LYS A 115 0.80 7.87 7.21
CA LYS A 115 2.24 7.84 7.14
C LYS A 115 2.52 9.00 6.21
N ALA A 116 2.41 10.21 6.78
CA ALA A 116 2.92 11.40 6.15
C ALA A 116 4.28 11.00 5.61
N LYS A 117 4.40 11.02 4.30
CA LYS A 117 5.63 10.87 3.57
C LYS A 117 6.48 12.05 4.01
N LEU A 118 7.12 11.92 5.18
CA LEU A 118 8.23 12.74 5.61
C LEU A 118 9.43 12.27 4.80
N SER A 119 9.31 12.36 3.48
CA SER A 119 10.42 12.15 2.56
C SER A 119 11.39 13.29 2.80
N SER A 120 12.40 12.98 3.60
CA SER A 120 13.76 13.52 3.54
C SER A 120 13.97 15.02 3.74
N SER A 121 13.03 15.77 4.30
CA SER A 121 13.29 17.17 4.67
C SER A 121 12.60 17.59 5.98
N LEU A 122 12.77 16.77 7.02
CA LEU A 122 12.59 17.30 8.37
C LEU A 122 13.91 17.93 8.85
N PRO A 123 13.85 19.08 9.53
CA PRO A 123 15.03 19.64 10.19
C PRO A 123 15.60 18.63 11.18
N ILE A 124 16.92 18.65 11.35
CA ILE A 124 17.72 17.69 12.12
C ILE A 124 17.26 17.61 13.60
N ASP A 125 16.60 18.66 14.09
CA ASP A 125 15.96 18.71 15.40
C ASP A 125 14.53 19.24 15.25
N ALA A 126 13.55 18.34 15.18
CA ALA A 126 12.13 18.68 15.17
C ALA A 126 11.57 18.43 16.58
N LEU A 127 11.49 19.48 17.39
CA LEU A 127 10.90 19.40 18.73
C LEU A 127 9.38 19.55 18.63
N VAL A 128 8.66 18.46 18.87
CA VAL A 128 7.20 18.43 18.94
C VAL A 128 6.78 18.44 20.40
N LYS A 129 5.98 19.43 20.81
CA LYS A 129 5.36 19.47 22.14
C LYS A 129 3.86 19.40 21.98
N ILE A 130 3.25 18.38 22.60
CA ILE A 130 1.80 18.29 22.74
C ILE A 130 1.42 19.26 23.86
N VAL A 131 0.62 20.26 23.53
CA VAL A 131 0.24 21.32 24.46
C VAL A 131 -0.99 20.90 25.26
N ASP A 132 -1.99 20.37 24.57
CA ASP A 132 -3.22 19.91 25.18
C ASP A 132 -3.84 18.78 24.34
N MET A 133 -4.55 17.88 25.00
CA MET A 133 -5.26 16.78 24.34
C MET A 133 -6.56 16.51 25.08
N GLY A 134 -7.68 16.63 24.37
CA GLY A 134 -9.01 16.53 24.94
C GLY A 134 -10.00 15.83 24.02
N PHE A 135 -11.06 15.28 24.60
CA PHE A 135 -12.20 14.80 23.82
C PHE A 135 -13.29 15.85 23.89
N GLU A 136 -13.67 16.41 22.75
CA GLU A 136 -14.77 17.37 22.68
C GLU A 136 -16.12 16.64 22.77
N ASN A 137 -16.21 15.45 22.17
CA ASN A 137 -17.37 14.56 22.20
C ASN A 137 -16.92 13.08 22.04
N GLN A 138 -17.85 12.12 22.11
CA GLN A 138 -17.55 10.68 21.93
C GLN A 138 -16.89 10.32 20.60
N ASN A 139 -16.91 11.22 19.61
CA ASN A 139 -16.39 11.00 18.27
C ASN A 139 -15.28 11.98 17.86
N THR A 140 -14.85 12.89 18.74
CA THR A 140 -13.89 13.95 18.37
C THR A 140 -12.83 14.12 19.44
N LEU A 141 -11.60 13.71 19.10
CA LEU A 141 -10.37 13.96 19.85
C LEU A 141 -9.70 15.21 19.28
N THR A 142 -9.52 16.23 20.10
CA THR A 142 -8.77 17.44 19.79
C THR A 142 -7.35 17.32 20.35
N ILE A 143 -6.37 17.70 19.54
CA ILE A 143 -4.95 17.69 19.94
C ILE A 143 -4.37 19.03 19.52
N ASP A 144 -3.94 19.83 20.49
CA ASP A 144 -3.22 21.07 20.24
C ASP A 144 -1.72 20.80 20.24
N ILE A 145 -1.06 21.10 19.12
CA ILE A 145 0.34 20.73 18.88
C ILE A 145 1.13 21.98 18.54
N ASN A 146 2.18 22.23 19.31
CA ASN A 146 3.17 23.24 18.97
C ASN A 146 4.40 22.58 18.35
N ILE A 147 4.75 23.02 17.14
CA ILE A 147 5.85 22.47 16.34
C ILE A 147 6.89 23.56 16.11
N ARG A 148 8.15 23.29 16.48
CA ARG A 148 9.30 24.13 16.12
C ARG A 148 10.18 23.42 15.12
N LEU A 149 10.57 24.13 14.08
CA LEU A 149 11.38 23.62 12.98
C LEU A 149 12.60 24.55 12.81
N GLU A 150 13.80 23.99 12.92
CA GLU A 150 15.06 24.74 12.78
C GLU A 150 15.74 24.35 11.47
N PHE A 151 15.63 25.23 10.48
CA PHE A 151 16.21 25.00 9.15
C PHE A 151 17.64 25.54 9.09
N PRO A 152 18.59 24.79 8.49
CA PRO A 152 19.93 25.30 8.25
C PRO A 152 19.87 26.45 7.23
N SER A 153 20.39 27.63 7.60
CA SER A 153 20.58 28.72 6.64
C SER A 153 21.80 28.40 5.78
N THR A 154 21.58 28.04 4.51
CA THR A 154 22.64 27.94 3.52
C THR A 154 23.10 29.34 3.10
N SER A 155 24.10 29.86 3.81
CA SER A 155 24.86 31.05 3.39
C SER A 155 26.28 30.64 3.06
N GLU A 156 26.47 29.93 1.96
CA GLU A 156 27.80 29.73 1.37
C GLU A 156 27.76 30.30 -0.05
N THR A 157 28.27 31.52 -0.18
CA THR A 157 28.65 32.15 -1.45
C THR A 157 29.68 31.29 -2.17
N PRO A 158 29.49 30.91 -3.44
CA PRO A 158 30.55 30.28 -4.21
C PRO A 158 31.67 31.29 -4.48
N LYS A 159 32.86 31.02 -3.95
CA LYS A 159 34.11 31.72 -4.28
C LYS A 159 34.36 31.62 -5.79
N THR A 160 34.56 32.76 -6.42
CA THR A 160 35.03 32.93 -7.79
C THR A 160 36.46 32.40 -7.87
N GLU A 161 36.69 31.30 -8.59
CA GLU A 161 38.03 30.87 -8.98
C GLU A 161 38.48 31.71 -10.19
N ASP A 162 39.43 32.60 -9.90
CA ASP A 162 40.25 33.36 -10.84
C ASP A 162 41.26 32.39 -11.49
N LEU A 163 41.23 32.26 -12.82
CA LEU A 163 42.31 31.63 -13.58
C LEU A 163 43.07 32.71 -14.34
N ASP A 164 44.14 33.22 -13.73
CA ASP A 164 45.24 33.93 -14.41
C ASP A 164 46.49 33.05 -14.47
N LYS A 165 46.93 32.72 -15.72
CA LYS A 165 48.29 32.41 -16.23
C LYS A 165 49.09 31.30 -15.52
N LYS A 166 50.12 30.64 -16.06
CA LYS A 166 51.07 30.73 -17.19
C LYS A 166 51.69 29.30 -17.25
N ASP A 167 52.17 28.73 -18.35
CA ASP A 167 53.29 29.08 -19.22
C ASP A 167 53.21 28.23 -20.50
#